data_AF-A0A3D3GPV7-F1
#
_entry.id   AF-A0A3D3GPV7-F1
#
_cell.length_a   1.000
_cell.length_b   1.000
_cell.length_c   1.000
_cell.angle_alpha   90.00
_cell.angle_beta   90.00
_cell.angle_gamma   90.00
#
_symmetry.space_group_name_H-M   'P 1'
#
loop_
_entity.id
_entity.type
_entity.pdbx_description
1 polymer ?
#
loop_
_entity_poly.entity_id
_entity_poly.type
_entity_poly.pdbx_seq_one_letter_code
_entity_poly.pdbx_strand_id
1 'polypeptide(L)'
;MRPMNFDPAEKLSESEIEDTWSVLSADERAEAFCLLGREEAQDFFLKISVDDRAQIIRRLPEGEKRLWLRLLAPDDSADLIQHSPDEERSMLLNLLDDQNRREVNVLLTYKQDVAGGLMNPHFARVPPDLTADEAIRYLR
;
A
#
# COMPACT_ATOMS: atom_id res chain seq x y z
N MET A 1 2.73 14.24 19.98
CA MET A 1 1.51 13.45 19.70
C MET A 1 1.43 12.37 20.76
N ARG A 2 0.29 12.21 21.46
CA ARG A 2 0.08 11.02 22.29
C ARG A 2 -0.20 9.84 21.36
N PRO A 3 0.40 8.66 21.56
CA PRO A 3 0.02 7.48 20.79
C PRO A 3 -1.47 7.19 21.04
N MET A 4 -2.23 6.92 19.98
CA MET A 4 -3.55 6.33 20.13
C MET A 4 -3.34 4.93 20.72
N ASN A 5 -3.83 4.74 21.94
CA ASN A 5 -3.66 3.49 22.66
C ASN A 5 -4.81 2.57 22.27
N PHE A 6 -4.67 1.88 21.14
CA PHE A 6 -5.66 0.89 20.73
C PHE A 6 -5.57 -0.32 21.68
N ASP A 7 -6.69 -0.68 22.32
CA ASP A 7 -6.74 -1.88 23.14
C ASP A 7 -6.87 -3.09 22.21
N PRO A 8 -5.88 -4.01 22.14
CA PRO A 8 -5.94 -5.16 21.27
C PRO A 8 -7.05 -6.16 21.64
N ALA A 9 -7.71 -6.02 22.79
CA ALA A 9 -8.87 -6.82 23.18
C ALA A 9 -10.21 -6.29 22.64
N GLU A 10 -10.25 -5.04 22.19
CA GLU A 10 -11.46 -4.39 21.68
C GLU A 10 -11.40 -4.31 20.15
N LYS A 11 -12.38 -4.92 19.49
CA LYS A 11 -12.50 -4.80 18.03
C LYS A 11 -12.95 -3.38 17.71
N LEU A 12 -12.17 -2.69 16.89
CA LEU A 12 -12.54 -1.38 16.35
C LEU A 12 -13.62 -1.56 15.28
N SER A 13 -14.57 -0.64 15.24
CA SER A 13 -15.51 -0.52 14.11
C SER A 13 -14.88 0.25 12.95
N GLU A 14 -15.38 0.01 11.73
CA GLU A 14 -14.97 0.76 10.54
C GLU A 14 -15.10 2.27 10.73
N SER A 15 -16.19 2.75 11.34
CA SER A 15 -16.45 4.18 11.53
C SER A 15 -15.42 4.86 12.44
N GLU A 16 -14.94 4.17 13.47
CA GLU A 16 -13.95 4.74 14.40
C GLU A 16 -12.58 4.91 13.74
N ILE A 17 -12.23 3.99 12.84
CA ILE A 17 -11.01 4.07 12.06
C ILE A 17 -11.12 5.15 10.99
N GLU A 18 -12.25 5.26 10.29
CA GLU A 18 -12.49 6.30 9.28
C GLU A 18 -12.27 7.72 9.83
N ASP A 19 -12.82 8.01 11.01
CA ASP A 19 -12.71 9.32 11.66
C ASP A 19 -11.27 9.70 12.02
N THR A 20 -10.41 8.70 12.25
CA THR A 20 -9.04 8.89 12.74
C THR A 20 -7.97 8.64 11.67
N TRP A 21 -8.32 8.00 10.55
CA TRP A 21 -7.40 7.51 9.53
C TRP A 21 -6.42 8.58 9.03
N SER A 22 -6.92 9.78 8.79
CA SER A 22 -6.14 10.90 8.25
C SER A 22 -5.02 11.38 9.17
N VAL A 23 -5.15 11.19 10.48
CA VAL A 23 -4.17 11.64 11.48
C VAL A 23 -3.21 10.54 11.93
N LEU A 24 -3.48 9.28 11.56
CA LEU A 24 -2.61 8.14 11.86
C LEU A 24 -1.39 8.10 10.95
N SER A 25 -0.24 7.75 11.52
CA SER A 25 0.96 7.36 10.78
C SER A 25 0.74 6.04 10.03
N ALA A 26 1.63 5.72 9.09
CA ALA A 26 1.49 4.51 8.29
C ALA A 26 1.63 3.21 9.12
N ASP A 27 2.35 3.25 10.25
CA ASP A 27 2.44 2.12 11.18
C ASP A 27 1.15 1.99 12.01
N GLU A 28 0.66 3.11 12.56
CA GLU A 28 -0.62 3.14 13.30
C GLU A 28 -1.81 2.73 12.41
N ARG A 29 -1.82 3.09 11.13
CA ARG A 29 -2.83 2.64 10.15
C ARG A 29 -2.84 1.13 9.98
N ALA A 30 -1.67 0.50 9.91
CA ALA A 30 -1.57 -0.94 9.77
C ALA A 30 -1.96 -1.67 11.05
N GLU A 31 -1.62 -1.12 12.22
CA GLU A 31 -2.08 -1.63 13.51
C GLU A 31 -3.60 -1.53 13.65
N ALA A 32 -4.17 -0.35 13.39
CA ALA A 32 -5.61 -0.13 13.43
C ALA A 32 -6.35 -1.07 12.45
N PHE A 33 -5.83 -1.23 11.24
CA PHE A 33 -6.37 -2.18 10.26
C PHE A 33 -6.37 -3.63 10.77
N CYS A 34 -5.32 -4.06 11.48
CA CYS A 34 -5.25 -5.41 12.07
C CYS A 34 -6.24 -5.64 13.21
N LEU A 35 -6.79 -4.58 13.81
CA LEU A 35 -7.76 -4.65 14.90
C LEU A 35 -9.21 -4.67 14.42
N LEU A 36 -9.46 -4.40 13.14
CA LEU A 36 -10.78 -4.55 12.53
C LEU A 36 -11.22 -6.01 12.51
N GLY A 37 -12.53 -6.22 12.60
CA GLY A 37 -13.12 -7.51 12.23
C GLY A 37 -12.82 -7.87 10.77
N ARG A 38 -12.78 -9.16 10.43
CA ARG A 38 -12.45 -9.63 9.06
C ARG A 38 -13.36 -9.00 7.99
N GLU A 39 -14.66 -8.87 8.24
CA GLU A 39 -15.62 -8.28 7.31
C GLU A 39 -15.40 -6.78 7.17
N GLU A 40 -15.30 -6.06 8.29
CA GLU A 40 -15.02 -4.61 8.30
C GLU A 40 -13.68 -4.28 7.63
N ALA A 41 -12.65 -5.08 7.87
CA ALA A 41 -11.35 -4.93 7.23
C ALA A 41 -11.44 -5.12 5.70
N GLN A 42 -12.30 -6.01 5.22
CA GLN A 42 -12.53 -6.21 3.78
C GLN A 42 -13.18 -5.00 3.15
N ASP A 43 -14.28 -4.53 3.74
CA ASP A 43 -15.00 -3.37 3.23
C ASP A 43 -14.12 -2.12 3.28
N PHE A 44 -13.42 -1.90 4.40
CA PHE A 44 -12.54 -0.77 4.59
C PHE A 44 -11.34 -0.79 3.64
N PHE A 45 -10.69 -1.95 3.45
CA PHE A 45 -9.57 -2.10 2.52
C PHE A 45 -9.95 -1.70 1.09
N LEU A 46 -11.18 -2.02 0.66
CA LEU A 46 -11.70 -1.67 -0.67
C LEU A 46 -12.14 -0.20 -0.79
N LYS A 47 -12.31 0.53 0.31
CA LYS A 47 -12.69 1.95 0.32
C LYS A 47 -11.50 2.90 0.38
N ILE A 48 -10.44 2.53 1.08
CA ILE A 48 -9.25 3.38 1.24
C ILE A 48 -8.47 3.56 -0.07
N SER A 49 -7.62 4.59 -0.09
CA SER A 49 -6.76 4.94 -1.22
C SER A 49 -5.77 3.82 -1.57
N VAL A 50 -5.34 3.76 -2.83
CA VAL A 50 -4.34 2.77 -3.28
C VAL A 50 -3.00 2.92 -2.54
N ASP A 51 -2.57 4.15 -2.25
CA ASP A 51 -1.39 4.42 -1.46
C ASP A 51 -1.50 3.81 -0.06
N ASP A 52 -2.65 3.98 0.60
CA ASP A 52 -2.89 3.38 1.91
C ASP A 52 -2.92 1.85 1.85
N ARG A 53 -3.57 1.27 0.84
CA ARG A 53 -3.55 -0.20 0.63
C ARG A 53 -2.12 -0.70 0.50
N ALA A 54 -1.29 -0.04 -0.31
CA ALA A 54 0.11 -0.43 -0.49
C ALA A 54 0.90 -0.34 0.83
N GLN A 55 0.67 0.72 1.63
CA GLN A 55 1.30 0.89 2.94
C GLN A 55 0.89 -0.20 3.95
N ILE A 56 -0.39 -0.59 3.95
CA ILE A 56 -0.90 -1.68 4.79
C ILE A 56 -0.30 -3.01 4.33
N ILE A 57 -0.44 -3.36 3.04
CA ILE A 57 0.05 -4.62 2.47
C ILE A 57 1.54 -4.81 2.78
N ARG A 58 2.36 -3.76 2.68
CA ARG A 58 3.79 -3.84 2.99
C ARG A 58 4.07 -4.36 4.40
N ARG A 59 3.26 -3.95 5.38
CA ARG A 59 3.43 -4.24 6.81
C ARG A 59 2.81 -5.57 7.25
N LEU A 60 1.94 -6.15 6.43
CA LEU A 60 1.33 -7.43 6.73
C LEU A 60 2.31 -8.60 6.51
N PRO A 61 2.16 -9.71 7.25
CA PRO A 61 2.87 -10.96 6.93
C PRO A 61 2.52 -11.46 5.53
N GLU A 62 3.44 -12.15 4.85
CA GLU A 62 3.25 -12.64 3.47
C GLU A 62 1.96 -13.45 3.28
N GLY A 63 1.60 -14.29 4.26
CA GLY A 63 0.36 -15.06 4.24
C GLY A 63 -0.89 -14.19 4.16
N GLU A 64 -0.92 -13.08 4.90
CA GLU A 64 -2.00 -12.10 4.85
C GLU A 64 -1.96 -11.30 3.54
N LYS A 65 -0.78 -10.86 3.08
CA LYS A 65 -0.65 -10.15 1.79
C LYS A 65 -1.34 -10.91 0.66
N ARG A 66 -1.12 -12.23 0.59
CA ARG A 66 -1.76 -13.09 -0.41
C ARG A 66 -3.29 -13.09 -0.30
N LEU A 67 -3.84 -13.10 0.92
CA LEU A 67 -5.29 -13.07 1.13
C LEU A 67 -5.89 -11.75 0.65
N TRP A 68 -5.24 -10.64 0.96
CA TRP A 68 -5.71 -9.29 0.59
C TRP A 68 -5.54 -8.98 -0.89
N LEU A 69 -4.45 -9.41 -1.51
CA LEU A 69 -4.27 -9.28 -2.96
C LEU A 69 -5.33 -10.06 -3.75
N ARG A 70 -5.81 -11.21 -3.22
CA ARG A 70 -6.88 -11.99 -3.85
C ARG A 70 -8.27 -11.35 -3.75
N LEU A 71 -8.44 -10.36 -2.88
CA LEU A 71 -9.69 -9.60 -2.77
C LEU A 71 -9.82 -8.56 -3.88
N LEU A 72 -8.69 -8.08 -4.40
CA LEU A 72 -8.64 -7.02 -5.39
C LEU A 72 -8.95 -7.55 -6.79
N ALA A 73 -9.62 -6.72 -7.59
CA ALA A 73 -9.69 -6.93 -9.02
C ALA A 73 -8.28 -6.82 -9.66
N PRO A 74 -8.06 -7.38 -10.86
CA PRO A 74 -6.75 -7.32 -11.52
C PRO A 74 -6.23 -5.90 -11.77
N ASP A 75 -7.12 -4.94 -12.08
CA ASP A 75 -6.78 -3.53 -12.25
C ASP A 75 -6.37 -2.86 -10.95
N ASP A 76 -7.14 -3.06 -9.87
CA ASP A 76 -6.78 -2.60 -8.53
C ASP A 76 -5.45 -3.19 -8.05
N SER A 77 -5.21 -4.47 -8.33
CA SER A 77 -3.95 -5.14 -8.01
C SER A 77 -2.78 -4.52 -8.78
N ALA A 78 -2.98 -4.21 -10.07
CA ALA A 78 -1.98 -3.53 -10.88
C ALA A 78 -1.69 -2.12 -10.35
N ASP A 79 -2.71 -1.37 -9.95
CA ASP A 79 -2.53 -0.06 -9.31
C ASP A 79 -1.75 -0.17 -8.00
N LEU A 80 -2.13 -1.09 -7.11
CA LEU A 80 -1.43 -1.31 -5.85
C LEU A 80 0.05 -1.65 -6.06
N ILE A 81 0.37 -2.52 -7.01
CA ILE A 81 1.75 -2.89 -7.34
C ILE A 81 2.53 -1.69 -7.88
N GLN A 82 1.91 -0.82 -8.69
CA GLN A 82 2.58 0.40 -9.16
C GLN A 82 2.84 1.41 -8.05
N HIS A 83 1.93 1.53 -7.07
CA HIS A 83 2.11 2.42 -5.92
C HIS A 83 3.02 1.80 -4.84
N SER A 84 3.40 0.53 -4.99
CA SER A 84 4.38 -0.12 -4.13
C SER A 84 5.82 0.17 -4.57
N PRO A 85 6.79 0.18 -3.63
CA PRO A 85 8.21 0.33 -3.95
C PRO A 85 8.68 -0.71 -4.99
N ASP A 86 9.57 -0.29 -5.91
CA ASP A 86 10.06 -1.15 -7.00
C ASP A 86 10.64 -2.48 -6.50
N GLU A 87 11.35 -2.45 -5.37
CA GLU A 87 11.93 -3.61 -4.69
C GLU A 87 10.89 -4.64 -4.19
N GLU A 88 9.64 -4.23 -3.97
CA GLU A 88 8.55 -5.10 -3.50
C GLU A 88 7.66 -5.62 -4.62
N ARG A 89 7.64 -4.97 -5.80
CA ARG A 89 6.73 -5.31 -6.90
C ARG A 89 6.83 -6.76 -7.34
N SER A 90 8.06 -7.26 -7.51
CA SER A 90 8.32 -8.64 -7.91
C SER A 90 7.81 -9.65 -6.88
N MET A 91 7.92 -9.32 -5.58
CA MET A 91 7.39 -10.16 -4.51
C MET A 91 5.86 -10.17 -4.55
N LEU A 92 5.21 -9.01 -4.65
CA LEU A 92 3.74 -8.89 -4.70
C LEU A 92 3.16 -9.62 -5.92
N LEU A 93 3.79 -9.48 -7.10
CA LEU A 93 3.41 -10.20 -8.31
C LEU A 93 3.46 -11.73 -8.12
N ASN A 94 4.46 -12.24 -7.38
CA ASN A 94 4.60 -13.67 -7.09
C ASN A 94 3.61 -14.19 -6.04
N LEU A 95 2.90 -13.31 -5.33
CA LEU A 95 1.84 -13.71 -4.40
C LEU A 95 0.48 -13.91 -5.08
N LEU A 96 0.30 -13.35 -6.28
CA LEU A 96 -0.89 -13.57 -7.09
C LEU A 96 -0.93 -14.99 -7.64
N ASP A 97 -2.14 -15.52 -7.83
CA ASP A 97 -2.32 -16.75 -8.61
C ASP A 97 -1.98 -16.54 -10.09
N ASP A 98 -1.79 -17.63 -10.83
CA ASP A 98 -1.34 -17.59 -12.22
C ASP A 98 -2.28 -16.83 -13.17
N GLN A 99 -3.58 -16.83 -12.89
CA GLN A 99 -4.53 -16.11 -13.72
C GLN A 99 -4.41 -14.60 -13.47
N ASN A 100 -4.59 -14.18 -12.21
CA ASN A 100 -4.48 -12.78 -11.81
C ASN A 100 -3.11 -12.19 -12.17
N ARG A 101 -2.03 -12.94 -11.97
CA ARG A 101 -0.68 -12.50 -12.33
C ARG A 101 -0.53 -12.21 -13.82
N ARG A 102 -1.13 -13.01 -14.70
CA ARG A 102 -1.08 -12.76 -16.16
C ARG A 102 -1.85 -11.50 -16.53
N GLU A 103 -3.06 -11.34 -15.99
CA GLU A 103 -3.91 -10.17 -16.24
C GLU A 103 -3.24 -8.88 -15.73
N VAL A 104 -2.73 -8.90 -14.50
CA VAL A 104 -1.98 -7.80 -13.90
C VAL A 104 -0.75 -7.42 -14.73
N ASN A 105 0.05 -8.39 -15.20
CA ASN A 105 1.23 -8.08 -16.01
C ASN A 105 0.86 -7.36 -17.32
N VAL A 106 -0.22 -7.76 -17.99
CA VAL A 106 -0.72 -7.06 -19.19
C VAL A 106 -1.10 -5.61 -18.87
N LEU A 107 -1.81 -5.40 -17.75
CA LEU A 107 -2.21 -4.07 -17.30
C LEU A 107 -1.01 -3.19 -16.94
N LEU A 108 0.00 -3.76 -16.29
CA LEU A 108 1.24 -3.05 -15.95
C LEU A 108 2.01 -2.62 -17.20
N THR A 109 2.11 -3.47 -18.23
CA THR A 109 2.73 -3.11 -19.51
C THR A 109 1.99 -1.96 -20.18
N TYR A 110 0.66 -2.03 -20.27
CA TYR A 110 -0.14 -0.96 -20.88
C TYR A 110 0.03 0.38 -20.13
N LYS A 111 0.00 0.36 -18.79
CA LYS A 111 0.21 1.56 -17.97
C LYS A 111 1.64 2.11 -18.11
N GLN A 112 2.65 1.24 -18.25
CA GLN A 112 4.03 1.68 -18.56
C GLN A 112 4.15 2.32 -19.93
N ASP A 113 3.46 1.81 -20.95
CA ASP A 113 3.47 2.41 -22.29
C ASP A 113 2.82 3.81 -22.28
N VAL A 114 1.73 3.98 -21.52
CA VAL A 114 1.06 5.28 -21.33
C VAL A 114 1.92 6.24 -20.49
N ALA A 115 2.48 5.77 -19.38
CA ALA A 115 3.31 6.58 -18.50
C ALA A 115 4.66 6.92 -19.14
N GLY A 116 5.29 5.99 -19.86
CA GLY A 116 6.55 6.18 -20.58
C GLY A 116 6.44 7.19 -21.74
N GLY A 117 5.23 7.40 -22.28
CA GLY A 117 4.94 8.48 -23.21
C GLY A 117 4.76 9.87 -22.56
N LEU A 118 4.54 9.93 -21.23
CA LEU A 118 4.24 11.15 -20.48
C LEU A 118 5.30 11.51 -19.41
N MET A 119 6.22 10.62 -19.07
CA MET A 119 7.16 10.77 -17.97
C MET A 119 8.53 11.27 -18.45
N ASN A 120 9.00 12.40 -17.90
CA ASN A 120 10.40 12.79 -17.99
C ASN A 120 11.23 11.88 -17.04
N PRO A 121 12.23 11.12 -17.51
CA PRO A 121 12.92 10.07 -16.74
C PRO A 121 13.86 10.58 -15.63
N HIS A 122 13.89 11.88 -15.33
CA HIS A 122 14.74 12.44 -14.28
C HIS A 122 13.99 12.54 -12.95
N PHE A 123 13.99 11.45 -12.17
CA PHE A 123 13.67 11.52 -10.74
C PHE A 123 14.94 11.30 -9.91
N ALA A 124 15.03 12.00 -8.79
CA ALA A 124 16.15 11.91 -7.87
C ALA A 124 15.72 11.18 -6.59
N ARG A 125 16.46 10.14 -6.21
CA ARG A 125 16.21 9.30 -5.03
C ARG A 125 17.12 9.73 -3.89
N VAL A 126 16.56 10.09 -2.75
CA VAL A 126 17.32 10.48 -1.56
C VAL A 126 17.23 9.37 -0.51
N PRO A 127 18.35 8.96 0.12
CA PRO A 127 18.33 7.99 1.22
C PRO A 127 17.50 8.46 2.43
N PRO A 128 16.80 7.55 3.13
CA PRO A 128 15.88 7.89 4.23
C PRO A 128 16.58 8.44 5.47
N ASP A 129 17.89 8.23 5.59
CA ASP A 129 18.67 8.64 6.76
C ASP A 129 19.23 10.07 6.65
N LEU A 130 18.90 10.79 5.56
CA LEU A 130 19.36 12.16 5.35
C LEU A 130 18.41 13.15 6.04
N THR A 131 19.00 14.09 6.77
CA THR A 131 18.29 15.26 7.26
C THR A 131 17.84 16.13 6.07
N ALA A 132 16.82 16.96 6.27
CA ALA A 132 16.28 17.82 5.21
C ALA A 132 17.36 18.69 4.53
N ASP A 133 18.35 19.17 5.28
CA ASP A 133 19.51 19.92 4.76
C ASP A 133 20.42 19.08 3.86
N GLU A 134 20.60 17.80 4.18
CA GLU A 134 21.44 16.88 3.40
C GLU A 134 20.72 16.41 2.13
N ALA A 135 19.40 16.19 2.21
CA ALA A 135 18.54 15.89 1.06
C ALA A 135 18.59 17.04 0.04
N ILE A 136 18.49 18.29 0.49
CA ILE A 136 18.54 19.47 -0.39
C ILE A 136 19.92 19.62 -1.06
N ARG A 137 21.02 19.25 -0.38
CA ARG A 137 22.35 19.23 -1.02
C ARG A 137 22.51 18.08 -2.02
N TYR A 138 21.92 16.92 -1.75
CA TYR A 138 21.99 15.75 -2.63
C TYR A 138 21.23 15.97 -3.95
N LEU A 139 20.17 16.78 -3.93
CA LEU A 139 19.29 17.06 -5.07
C LEU A 139 19.70 18.24 -5.96
N ARG A 140 20.78 18.97 -5.60
CA ARG A 140 21.28 20.13 -6.35
C ARG A 140 22.31 19.76 -7.41
#